data_AF-A0A929VN55-F1
#
_entry.id   AF-A0A929VN55-F1
#
_cell.length_a   1.000
_cell.length_b   1.000
_cell.length_c   1.000
_cell.angle_alpha   90.00
_cell.angle_beta   90.00
_cell.angle_gamma   90.00
#
_symmetry.space_group_name_H-M   'P 1'
#
loop_
_entity.id
_entity.type
_entity.pdbx_description
1 polymer ?
#
loop_
_entity_poly.entity_id
_entity_poly.type
_entity_poly.pdbx_seq_one_letter_code
_entity_poly.pdbx_strand_id
1 'polypeptide(L)' 'MKYRLNKGVRVHSRPELDSPTIIELDSGTIIEGKVVDKFIEFKALIVFGEPMIGYVSEKLVDKIKKEVEV' A
#
# COMPACT_ATOMS: atom_id res chain seq x y z
N MET A 1 -6.52 -3.50 8.68
CA MET A 1 -5.24 -4.23 8.88
C MET A 1 -4.10 -3.21 8.81
N LYS A 2 -3.01 -3.44 9.55
CA LYS A 2 -1.90 -2.49 9.68
C LYS A 2 -0.58 -3.19 9.35
N TYR A 3 0.20 -2.62 8.44
CA TYR A 3 1.46 -3.17 7.96
C TYR A 3 2.56 -2.12 8.08
N ARG A 4 3.74 -2.51 8.59
CA ARG A 4 4.95 -1.68 8.50
C ARG A 4 5.86 -2.26 7.43
N LEU A 5 6.17 -1.44 6.43
CA LEU A 5 7.03 -1.83 5.32
C LEU A 5 8.50 -1.86 5.73
N ASN A 6 9.25 -2.85 5.28
CA ASN A 6 10.71 -2.95 5.44
C ASN A 6 11.49 -2.50 4.19
N LYS A 7 10.78 -2.31 3.06
CA LYS A 7 11.30 -1.86 1.76
C LYS A 7 10.31 -0.89 1.14
N GLY A 8 10.77 -0.09 0.21
CA GLY A 8 9.88 0.78 -0.55
C GLY A 8 8.89 -0.01 -1.42
N VAL A 9 7.71 0.54 -1.65
CA VAL A 9 6.65 -0.12 -2.43
C VAL A 9 5.90 0.85 -3.33
N ARG A 10 5.59 0.40 -4.55
CA ARG A 10 4.76 1.15 -5.49
C ARG A 10 3.29 1.03 -5.12
N VAL A 11 2.60 2.15 -5.11
CA VAL A 11 1.16 2.26 -4.89
C VAL A 11 0.50 2.58 -6.21
N HIS A 12 -0.51 1.80 -6.56
CA HIS A 12 -1.22 1.87 -7.84
C HIS A 12 -2.56 2.57 -7.70
N SER A 13 -3.05 3.16 -8.78
CA SER A 13 -4.35 3.86 -8.83
C SER A 13 -5.55 2.92 -8.85
N ARG A 14 -5.36 1.64 -9.22
CA ARG A 14 -6.39 0.60 -9.30
C ARG A 14 -5.85 -0.74 -8.79
N PRO A 15 -6.71 -1.68 -8.36
CA PRO A 15 -6.32 -3.03 -7.95
C PRO A 15 -6.01 -3.94 -9.16
N GLU A 16 -5.10 -3.50 -10.04
CA GLU A 16 -4.72 -4.17 -11.29
C GLU A 16 -3.18 -4.13 -11.42
N LEU A 17 -2.57 -5.18 -11.99
CA LEU A 17 -1.11 -5.35 -12.07
C LEU A 17 -0.41 -4.27 -12.90
N ASP A 18 -1.08 -3.81 -13.94
CA ASP A 18 -0.66 -2.88 -14.98
C ASP A 18 -1.19 -1.45 -14.73
N SER A 19 -1.82 -1.23 -13.57
CA SER A 19 -2.30 0.07 -13.16
C SER A 19 -1.15 1.07 -12.94
N PRO A 20 -1.31 2.35 -13.34
CA PRO A 20 -0.32 3.39 -13.09
C PRO A 20 0.04 3.53 -11.61
N THR A 21 1.33 3.70 -11.34
CA THR A 21 1.85 4.05 -10.01
C THR A 21 1.60 5.53 -9.73
N ILE A 22 1.01 5.83 -8.56
CA ILE A 22 0.69 7.19 -8.12
C ILE A 22 1.68 7.72 -7.09
N ILE A 23 2.30 6.84 -6.30
CA ILE A 23 3.35 7.15 -5.34
C ILE A 23 4.21 5.92 -5.07
N GLU A 24 5.47 6.13 -4.70
CA GLU A 24 6.31 5.12 -4.07
C GLU A 24 6.42 5.45 -2.57
N LEU A 25 6.06 4.50 -1.70
CA LEU A 25 6.22 4.64 -0.26
C LEU A 25 7.61 4.19 0.15
N ASP A 26 8.21 4.89 1.11
CA ASP A 26 9.51 4.53 1.66
C ASP A 26 9.43 3.36 2.64
N SER A 27 10.56 2.71 2.88
CA SER A 27 10.70 1.76 3.99
C SER A 27 10.39 2.43 5.33
N GLY A 28 9.75 1.71 6.25
CA GLY A 28 9.31 2.21 7.55
C GLY A 28 7.90 2.80 7.53
N THR A 29 7.35 3.10 6.35
CA THR A 29 5.97 3.55 6.17
C THR A 29 4.99 2.54 6.76
N ILE A 30 3.94 3.05 7.38
CA ILE A 30 2.85 2.25 7.93
C ILE A 30 1.64 2.40 7.00
N ILE A 31 1.17 1.27 6.48
CA ILE A 31 -0.07 1.19 5.70
C ILE A 31 -1.18 0.71 6.64
N GLU A 32 -2.29 1.46 6.67
CA GLU A 32 -3.51 1.05 7.36
C GLU A 32 -4.65 0.96 6.33
N GLY A 33 -5.09 -0.26 6.05
CA GLY A 33 -6.00 -0.54 4.95
C GLY A 33 -6.76 -1.85 5.09
N LYS A 34 -7.49 -2.22 4.03
CA LYS A 34 -8.26 -3.47 3.94
C LYS A 34 -7.91 -4.22 2.67
N VAL A 35 -8.07 -5.55 2.68
CA VAL A 35 -7.85 -6.38 1.49
C VAL A 35 -9.07 -6.27 0.56
N VAL A 36 -8.84 -6.00 -0.71
CA VAL A 36 -9.82 -5.98 -1.82
C VAL A 36 -9.15 -6.62 -3.03
N ASP A 37 -9.72 -7.69 -3.57
CA ASP A 37 -9.22 -8.36 -4.78
C ASP A 37 -7.71 -8.67 -4.81
N LYS A 38 -7.14 -9.10 -3.66
CA LYS A 38 -5.70 -9.38 -3.45
C LYS A 38 -4.79 -8.12 -3.44
N PHE A 39 -5.38 -6.95 -3.19
CA PHE A 39 -4.68 -5.69 -2.95
C PHE A 39 -5.08 -5.12 -1.58
N ILE A 40 -4.16 -4.40 -0.96
CA ILE A 40 -4.43 -3.56 0.20
C ILE A 40 -4.90 -2.19 -0.32
N GLU A 41 -6.18 -1.89 -0.12
CA GLU A 41 -6.79 -0.59 -0.35
C GLU A 41 -6.59 0.31 0.88
N PHE A 42 -6.05 1.51 0.68
CA PHE A 42 -5.86 2.50 1.73
C PHE A 42 -5.86 3.94 1.18
N LYS A 43 -5.96 4.93 2.08
CA LYS A 43 -5.80 6.35 1.73
C LYS A 43 -4.31 6.64 1.54
N ALA A 44 -3.88 6.81 0.29
CA ALA A 44 -2.47 6.97 -0.05
C ALA A 44 -2.00 8.42 0.04
N LEU A 45 -2.84 9.36 -0.43
CA LEU A 45 -2.50 10.78 -0.54
C LEU A 45 -3.74 11.64 -0.29
N ILE A 46 -3.52 12.94 -0.04
CA ILE A 46 -4.56 13.97 -0.14
C ILE A 46 -4.16 14.88 -1.30
N VAL A 47 -5.01 14.97 -2.32
CA VAL A 47 -4.77 15.77 -3.53
C VAL A 47 -5.94 16.75 -3.66
N PHE A 48 -5.63 18.06 -3.69
CA PHE A 48 -6.65 19.12 -3.67
C PHE A 48 -7.69 19.01 -2.54
N GLY A 49 -7.28 18.48 -1.38
CA GLY A 49 -8.15 18.29 -0.22
C GLY A 49 -8.97 17.00 -0.25
N GLU A 50 -8.93 16.23 -1.34
CA GLU A 50 -9.63 14.95 -1.45
C GLU A 50 -8.68 13.77 -1.21
N PRO A 51 -9.12 12.72 -0.48
CA PRO A 51 -8.30 11.54 -0.28
C PRO A 51 -8.23 10.72 -1.56
N MET A 52 -7.01 10.50 -2.06
CA MET A 52 -6.75 9.57 -3.14
C MET A 52 -6.51 8.17 -2.57
N ILE A 53 -7.29 7.20 -3.07
CA ILE A 53 -7.15 5.79 -2.70
C ILE A 53 -6.02 5.17 -3.51
N GLY A 54 -5.21 4.35 -2.83
CA GLY A 54 -4.12 3.61 -3.44
C GLY A 54 -4.22 2.12 -3.14
N TYR A 55 -3.61 1.34 -4.02
CA TYR A 55 -3.63 -0.12 -4.00
C TYR A 55 -2.20 -0.66 -4.02
N VAL A 56 -1.90 -1.60 -3.12
CA VAL A 56 -0.63 -2.34 -3.12
C VAL A 56 -0.95 -3.83 -3.10
N SER A 57 -0.27 -4.64 -3.91
CA SER A 57 -0.53 -6.09 -3.92
C SER A 57 -0.30 -6.71 -2.53
N GLU A 58 -1.28 -7.46 -2.03
CA GLU A 58 -1.21 -8.16 -0.74
C GLU A 58 0.00 -9.09 -0.69
N LYS A 59 0.23 -9.86 -1.76
CA LYS A 59 1.40 -10.75 -1.90
C LYS A 59 2.73 -10.00 -1.83
N LEU A 60 2.76 -8.75 -2.28
CA LEU A 60 3.96 -7.91 -2.18
C LEU A 60 4.15 -7.44 -0.74
N VAL A 61 3.09 -6.92 -0.10
CA VAL A 61 3.11 -6.52 1.31
C VAL A 61 3.56 -7.68 2.20
N ASP A 62 3.07 -8.89 1.99
CA ASP A 62 3.48 -10.05 2.78
C ASP A 62 4.97 -10.39 2.68
N LYS A 63 5.61 -10.08 1.55
CA LYS A 63 7.06 -10.27 1.38
C LYS A 63 7.90 -9.16 2.00
N ILE A 64 7.33 -7.96 2.17
CA ILE A 64 8.05 -6.75 2.59
C ILE A 64 7.55 -6.20 3.93
N LYS A 65 6.60 -6.85 4.60
CA LYS A 65 6.21 -6.49 5.96
C LYS A 65 7.32 -6.93 6.91
N LYS A 66 7.57 -6.12 7.92
CA LYS A 66 8.39 -6.56 9.06
C LYS A 66 7.52 -7.47 9.92
N GLU A 67 7.97 -8.71 10.18
CA GLU A 67 7.39 -9.50 11.26
C GLU A 67 7.66 -8.74 12.57
N VAL A 68 6.58 -8.40 13.27
CA VAL A 68 6.68 -7.89 14.63
C VAL A 68 6.62 -9.14 15.51
N GLU A 69 7.77 -9.63 15.97
CA GLU A 69 7.80 -10.58 17.08
C GLU A 69 7.12 -9.91 18.29
N VAL A 70 6.09 -10.57 18.82
CA VAL A 70 5.37 -10.19 20.05
C VAL A 70 6.03 -10.89 21.21
#